data_AF-A0A318TDC0-F1
#
_entry.id   AF-A0A318TDC0-F1
#
_cell.length_a   1.000
_cell.length_b   1.000
_cell.length_c   1.000
_cell.angle_alpha   90.00
_cell.angle_beta   90.00
_cell.angle_gamma   90.00
#
_symmetry.space_group_name_H-M   'P 1'
#
loop_
_entity.id
_entity.type
_entity.pdbx_description
1 polymer ?
#
loop_
_entity_poly.entity_id
_entity_poly.type
_entity_poly.pdbx_seq_one_letter_code
_entity_poly.pdbx_strand_id
1 'polypeptide(L)'
;MTRVRKSVAEIEALLLEDVRAQRHCSEVADIVIELCEPEEDTHGANWSVVSVDPGGASREFAGAAVMVAMGRLQQEVDAIAPE
;
A
#
# COMPACT_ATOMS: atom_id res chain seq x y z
N MET A 1 6.69 18.47 -3.04
CA MET A 1 7.24 17.43 -3.94
C MET A 1 6.11 16.97 -4.84
N THR A 2 6.37 16.75 -6.12
CA THR A 2 5.36 16.22 -7.04
C THR A 2 5.37 14.70 -6.90
N ARG A 3 4.24 14.09 -6.52
CA ARG A 3 4.14 12.62 -6.41
C ARG A 3 4.34 11.96 -7.77
N VAL A 4 4.95 10.78 -7.77
CA VAL A 4 5.15 9.96 -8.98
C VAL A 4 3.85 9.24 -9.29
N ARG A 5 3.40 9.32 -10.55
CA ARG A 5 2.22 8.59 -11.03
C ARG A 5 2.58 7.14 -11.32
N LYS A 6 1.83 6.19 -10.77
CA LYS A 6 2.00 4.74 -10.99
C LYS A 6 0.67 4.05 -11.24
N SER A 7 0.69 2.92 -11.95
CA SER A 7 -0.51 2.08 -12.06
C SER A 7 -0.86 1.45 -10.72
N VAL A 8 -2.14 1.05 -10.56
CA VAL A 8 -2.63 0.34 -9.37
C VAL A 8 -1.76 -0.88 -9.05
N ALA A 9 -1.50 -1.73 -10.05
CA ALA A 9 -0.70 -2.94 -9.91
C ALA A 9 0.76 -2.65 -9.48
N GLU A 10 1.35 -1.54 -9.94
CA GLU A 10 2.69 -1.15 -9.49
C GLU A 10 2.70 -0.71 -8.02
N ILE A 11 1.66 0.00 -7.57
CA ILE A 11 1.55 0.45 -6.17
C ILE A 11 1.35 -0.75 -5.25
N GLU A 12 0.48 -1.69 -5.64
CA GLU A 12 0.27 -2.96 -4.91
C GLU A 12 1.58 -3.76 -4.80
N ALA A 13 2.32 -3.89 -5.90
CA ALA A 13 3.62 -4.57 -5.90
C ALA A 13 4.65 -3.89 -4.99
N LEU A 14 4.71 -2.55 -5.00
CA LEU A 14 5.61 -1.77 -4.14
C LEU A 14 5.24 -1.91 -2.65
N LEU A 15 3.94 -1.82 -2.33
CA LEU A 15 3.45 -2.05 -0.97
C LEU A 15 3.80 -3.45 -0.49
N LEU A 16 3.57 -4.47 -1.32
CA LEU A 16 3.83 -5.85 -0.98
C LEU A 16 5.33 -6.10 -0.75
N GLU A 17 6.20 -5.52 -1.58
CA GLU A 17 7.65 -5.58 -1.41
C GLU A 17 8.09 -4.94 -0.09
N ASP A 18 7.61 -3.72 0.20
CA ASP A 18 7.91 -3.00 1.44
C ASP A 18 7.43 -3.76 2.68
N VAL A 19 6.21 -4.30 2.63
CA VAL A 19 5.63 -5.05 3.74
C VAL A 19 6.41 -6.35 3.96
N ARG A 20 6.76 -7.09 2.90
CA ARG A 20 7.55 -8.33 3.02
C ARG A 20 8.97 -8.10 3.54
N ALA A 21 9.54 -6.91 3.32
CA ALA A 21 10.83 -6.53 3.88
C ALA A 21 10.78 -6.31 5.41
N GLN A 22 9.59 -6.15 5.99
CA GLN A 22 9.44 -5.98 7.43
C GLN A 22 9.48 -7.32 8.18
N ARG A 23 9.90 -7.24 9.45
CA ARG A 23 10.01 -8.40 10.33
C ARG A 23 8.65 -9.10 10.50
N HIS A 24 8.63 -10.42 10.40
CA HIS A 24 7.43 -11.27 10.51
C HIS A 24 6.39 -11.12 9.38
N CYS A 25 6.72 -10.40 8.29
CA CYS A 25 5.78 -10.13 7.19
C CYS A 25 6.21 -10.74 5.85
N SER A 26 7.29 -11.53 5.82
CA SER A 26 7.81 -12.16 4.59
C SER A 26 6.81 -13.07 3.87
N GLU A 27 5.80 -13.56 4.59
CA GLU A 27 4.77 -14.49 4.10
C GLU A 27 3.44 -13.80 3.75
N VAL A 28 3.36 -12.46 3.81
CA VAL A 28 2.19 -11.71 3.32
C VAL A 28 1.97 -12.06 1.86
N ALA A 29 0.77 -12.49 1.49
CA ALA A 29 0.50 -13.05 0.18
C ALA A 29 0.19 -11.95 -0.83
N ASP A 30 -0.67 -11.00 -0.46
CA ASP A 30 -1.24 -10.02 -1.40
C ASP A 30 -1.73 -8.75 -0.68
N ILE A 31 -1.76 -7.64 -1.39
CA ILE A 31 -2.31 -6.36 -0.92
C ILE A 31 -3.09 -5.75 -2.09
N VAL A 32 -4.32 -5.31 -1.81
CA VAL A 32 -5.20 -4.70 -2.79
C VAL A 32 -5.47 -3.25 -2.40
N ILE A 33 -5.38 -2.35 -3.37
CA ILE A 33 -5.75 -0.94 -3.20
C ILE A 33 -6.98 -0.58 -4.02
N GLU A 34 -7.65 0.50 -3.62
CA GLU A 34 -8.66 1.16 -4.45
C GLU A 34 -8.29 2.63 -4.69
N LEU A 35 -8.83 3.19 -5.76
CA LEU A 35 -8.77 4.64 -6.00
C LEU A 35 -9.80 5.33 -5.12
N CYS A 36 -9.41 6.41 -4.46
CA CYS A 36 -10.29 7.20 -3.61
C CYS A 36 -10.06 8.69 -3.82
N GLU A 37 -10.96 9.50 -3.27
CA GLU A 37 -10.72 10.95 -3.19
C GLU A 37 -9.52 11.22 -2.25
N PRO A 38 -8.67 12.21 -2.57
CA PRO A 38 -7.53 12.56 -1.72
C PRO A 38 -8.00 13.26 -0.45
N GLU A 39 -7.71 12.66 0.70
CA GLU A 39 -8.10 13.14 2.03
C GLU A 39 -6.88 13.25 2.95
N GLU A 40 -7.04 13.82 4.15
CA GLU A 40 -5.93 13.93 5.11
C GLU A 40 -5.43 12.55 5.55
N ASP A 41 -6.32 11.56 5.71
CA ASP A 41 -5.99 10.19 6.08
C ASP A 41 -5.15 9.46 5.02
N THR A 42 -5.21 9.86 3.76
CA THR A 42 -4.38 9.29 2.67
C THR A 42 -3.15 10.12 2.39
N HIS A 43 -2.79 11.05 3.27
CA HIS A 43 -1.74 12.05 3.02
C HIS A 43 -1.97 12.83 1.73
N GLY A 44 -3.22 12.96 1.28
CA GLY A 44 -3.64 13.55 0.02
C GLY A 44 -3.36 12.71 -1.23
N ALA A 45 -3.11 11.40 -1.08
CA ALA A 45 -3.00 10.46 -2.19
C ALA A 45 -4.39 10.00 -2.67
N ASN A 46 -4.52 9.71 -3.95
CA ASN A 46 -5.80 9.28 -4.56
C ASN A 46 -6.07 7.77 -4.49
N TRP A 47 -5.54 7.09 -3.48
CA TRP A 47 -5.71 5.64 -3.29
C TRP A 47 -5.54 5.23 -1.83
N SER A 48 -6.14 4.10 -1.46
CA SER A 48 -6.06 3.52 -0.12
C SER A 48 -6.04 1.99 -0.16
N VAL A 49 -5.47 1.36 0.86
CA VAL A 49 -5.47 -0.11 1.00
C VAL A 49 -6.83 -0.58 1.48
N VAL A 50 -7.42 -1.55 0.79
CA VAL A 50 -8.75 -2.09 1.10
C VAL A 50 -8.71 -3.51 1.64
N SER A 51 -7.68 -4.26 1.26
CA SER A 51 -7.52 -5.64 1.64
C SER A 51 -6.05 -6.02 1.74
N VAL A 52 -5.75 -6.89 2.69
CA VAL A 52 -4.43 -7.46 2.91
C VAL A 52 -4.64 -8.95 3.14
N ASP A 53 -4.05 -9.78 2.29
CA ASP A 53 -3.95 -11.21 2.55
C ASP A 53 -2.65 -11.49 3.31
N PRO A 54 -2.71 -11.77 4.62
CA PRO A 54 -1.52 -12.04 5.40
C PRO A 54 -0.83 -13.35 4.98
N GLY A 55 -1.48 -14.24 4.22
CA GLY A 55 -0.92 -15.54 3.87
C GLY A 55 -0.53 -16.34 5.11
N GLY A 56 0.78 -16.61 5.25
CA GLY A 56 1.36 -17.28 6.42
C GLY A 56 1.80 -16.33 7.56
N ALA A 57 1.81 -15.02 7.32
CA ALA A 57 2.21 -14.02 8.30
C ALA A 57 1.11 -13.80 9.36
N SER A 58 1.50 -13.23 10.50
CA SER A 58 0.53 -12.81 11.51
C SER A 58 -0.23 -11.56 11.05
N ARG A 59 -1.56 -11.58 11.20
CA ARG A 59 -2.45 -10.46 10.86
C ARG A 59 -2.10 -9.16 11.56
N GLU A 60 -1.68 -9.25 12.83
CA GLU A 60 -1.34 -8.07 13.62
C GLU A 60 -0.07 -7.40 13.09
N PHE A 61 0.96 -8.20 12.78
CA PHE A 61 2.20 -7.68 12.18
C PHE A 61 1.97 -7.19 10.75
N ALA A 62 1.21 -7.92 9.94
CA ALA A 62 0.88 -7.52 8.57
C ALA A 62 0.10 -6.19 8.53
N GLY A 63 -0.91 -6.03 9.39
CA GLY A 63 -1.67 -4.79 9.48
C GLY A 63 -0.81 -3.59 9.91
N ALA A 64 0.05 -3.77 10.92
CA ALA A 64 0.98 -2.73 11.33
C ALA A 64 1.99 -2.37 10.23
N ALA A 65 2.54 -3.37 9.54
CA ALA A 65 3.49 -3.17 8.45
C ALA A 65 2.86 -2.41 7.27
N VAL A 66 1.61 -2.74 6.94
CA VAL A 66 0.84 -2.06 5.88
C VAL A 66 0.61 -0.60 6.23
N MET A 67 0.20 -0.26 7.46
CA MET A 67 0.02 1.15 7.84
C MET A 67 1.30 1.98 7.68
N VAL A 68 2.46 1.41 8.03
CA VAL A 68 3.76 2.07 7.86
C VAL A 68 4.13 2.22 6.39
N ALA A 69 4.01 1.17 5.60
CA ALA A 69 4.34 1.18 4.17
C ALA A 69 3.39 2.13 3.39
N MET A 70 2.08 2.05 3.67
CA MET A 70 1.05 2.91 3.08
C MET A 70 1.32 4.38 3.36
N GLY A 71 1.55 4.76 4.62
CA GLY A 71 1.79 6.16 4.97
C GLY A 71 3.05 6.74 4.31
N ARG A 72 4.09 5.92 4.11
CA ARG A 72 5.28 6.30 3.36
C ARG A 72 4.96 6.49 1.88
N LEU A 73 4.37 5.47 1.26
CA LEU A 73 4.15 5.43 -0.18
C LEU A 73 3.14 6.50 -0.63
N GLN A 74 2.10 6.79 0.15
CA GLN A 74 1.14 7.85 -0.14
C GLN A 74 1.75 9.27 -0.17
N GLN A 75 2.91 9.49 0.46
CA GLN A 75 3.63 10.75 0.32
C GLN A 75 4.44 10.83 -0.98
N GLU A 76 4.70 9.69 -1.62
CA GLU A 76 5.60 9.56 -2.76
C GLU A 76 4.86 9.33 -4.08
N VAL A 77 3.71 8.65 -4.06
CA VAL A 77 3.02 8.17 -5.27
C VAL A 77 1.53 8.45 -5.29
N ASP A 78 1.02 8.74 -6.49
CA ASP A 78 -0.41 8.78 -6.82
C ASP A 78 -0.72 7.69 -7.86
N ALA A 79 -1.89 7.09 -7.74
CA ALA A 79 -2.38 6.06 -8.66
C ALA A 79 -2.92 6.67 -9.96
N ILE A 80 -2.72 5.97 -11.07
CA ILE A 80 -3.30 6.26 -12.38
C ILE A 80 -4.52 5.35 -12.54
N ALA A 81 -5.66 5.94 -12.90
CA ALA A 81 -6.85 5.15 -13.21
C ALA A 81 -6.59 4.30 -14.46
N PRO A 82 -6.99 3.01 -14.48
CA PRO A 82 -6.99 2.24 -15.72
C PRO A 82 -7.94 2.93 -16.73
N GLU A 83 -7.49 3.09 -17.98
CA GLU A 83 -8.28 3.65 -19.09
C GLU A 83 -9.50 2.80 -19.45
#